data_AF-A0A327Z3C4-F1
#
_entry.id   AF-A0A327Z3C4-F1
#
_cell.length_a   1.000
_cell.length_b   1.000
_cell.length_c   1.000
_cell.angle_alpha   90.00
_cell.angle_beta   90.00
_cell.angle_gamma   90.00
#
_symmetry.space_group_name_H-M   'P 1'
#
loop_
_entity.id
_entity.type
_entity.pdbx_description
1 polymer ?
#
loop_
_entity_poly.entity_id
_entity_poly.type
_entity_poly.pdbx_seq_one_letter_code
_entity_poly.pdbx_strand_id
1 'polypeptide(L)'
;MPRAGWFRATARGTLAGIGLFVATVLPIAVFGGFRITGWGSFGGMLAIFGLMVAVATVEEVLFRGILFHVVEQRTGTWIALAVSATLFGLLHLVNDPAAIGGALAIIAAGLMTAAAYVATRALWLPIGLHLGWNFAEGGIFGVEVSGSDNSAQGLLRGVFDGPALLTGGGFGPEASVFAVLACLVTTWYLLRLARSRGNIRPRRPICSARDEAAHSGRVTLLRALPCLRGLDLAVLRRRVGDQAREQLGGGGHDGCHRGVEDLLVGLRGLGGSGDLPDILQRRRLDLIGRRGRLEVV
;
A
#
# COMPACT_ATOMS: atom_id res chain seq x y z
N MET A 1 3.59 0.89 20.30
CA MET A 1 3.68 1.49 18.94
C MET A 1 3.64 3.00 19.08
N PRO A 2 4.59 3.78 18.53
CA PRO A 2 4.54 5.23 18.65
C PRO A 2 3.36 5.76 17.83
N ARG A 3 2.39 6.40 18.51
CA ARG A 3 1.10 6.87 17.96
C ARG A 3 1.22 8.03 16.96
N ALA A 4 2.42 8.40 16.50
CA ALA A 4 2.65 9.56 15.62
C ALA A 4 2.81 9.19 14.13
N GLY A 5 2.96 7.91 13.79
CA GLY A 5 3.24 7.48 12.41
C GLY A 5 2.01 7.39 11.50
N TRP A 6 0.81 7.22 12.07
CA TRP A 6 -0.41 6.97 11.29
C TRP A 6 -0.79 8.19 10.44
N PHE A 7 -0.80 9.40 11.02
CA PHE A 7 -1.15 10.62 10.31
C PHE A 7 -0.21 10.87 9.13
N ARG A 8 1.11 10.69 9.34
CA ARG A 8 2.10 10.85 8.28
C ARG A 8 1.93 9.81 7.16
N ALA A 9 1.57 8.57 7.51
CA ALA A 9 1.33 7.52 6.53
C ALA A 9 0.07 7.78 5.71
N THR A 10 -1.04 8.14 6.36
CA THR A 10 -2.28 8.52 5.69
C THR A 10 -2.06 9.75 4.80
N ALA A 11 -1.45 10.82 5.31
CA ALA A 11 -1.20 12.04 4.54
C ALA A 11 -0.31 11.77 3.31
N ARG A 12 0.76 10.98 3.46
CA ARG A 12 1.60 10.57 2.32
C ARG A 12 0.82 9.73 1.31
N GLY A 13 -0.03 8.82 1.79
CA GLY A 13 -0.94 8.05 0.95
C GLY A 13 -1.87 8.98 0.16
N THR A 14 -2.54 9.92 0.83
CA THR A 14 -3.47 10.87 0.21
C THR A 14 -2.80 11.73 -0.85
N LEU A 15 -1.61 12.28 -0.54
CA LEU A 15 -0.84 13.03 -1.53
C LEU A 15 -0.42 12.17 -2.74
N ALA A 16 -0.01 10.93 -2.50
CA ALA A 16 0.31 9.99 -3.58
C ALA A 16 -0.93 9.63 -4.41
N GLY A 17 -2.09 9.43 -3.78
CA GLY A 17 -3.35 9.11 -4.46
C GLY A 17 -3.80 10.27 -5.36
N ILE A 18 -3.77 11.50 -4.84
CA ILE A 18 -4.05 12.71 -5.63
C ILE A 18 -3.06 12.81 -6.80
N GLY A 19 -1.77 12.63 -6.52
CA GLY A 19 -0.73 12.70 -7.55
C GLY A 19 -0.90 11.65 -8.65
N LEU A 20 -1.28 10.42 -8.30
CA LEU A 20 -1.55 9.35 -9.26
C LEU A 20 -2.80 9.64 -10.10
N PHE A 21 -3.87 10.15 -9.49
CA PHE A 21 -5.05 10.54 -10.24
C PHE A 21 -4.74 11.69 -11.21
N VAL A 22 -4.00 12.71 -10.76
CA VAL A 22 -3.54 13.79 -11.65
C VAL A 22 -2.66 13.24 -12.78
N ALA A 23 -1.76 12.29 -12.48
CA ALA A 23 -0.93 11.64 -13.49
C ALA A 23 -1.75 10.79 -14.49
N THR A 24 -2.95 10.35 -14.12
CA THR A 24 -3.93 9.73 -15.02
C THR A 24 -4.64 10.77 -15.88
N VAL A 25 -5.12 11.87 -15.30
CA VAL A 25 -5.89 12.90 -16.02
C VAL A 25 -5.03 13.70 -17.00
N LEU A 26 -3.76 13.97 -16.66
CA LEU A 26 -2.85 14.74 -17.51
C LEU A 26 -2.69 14.18 -18.93
N PRO A 27 -2.34 12.90 -19.16
CA PRO A 27 -2.26 12.36 -20.51
C PRO A 27 -3.63 12.35 -21.19
N ILE A 28 -4.72 12.09 -20.47
CA ILE A 28 -6.08 12.17 -21.04
C ILE A 28 -6.36 13.58 -21.58
N ALA A 29 -5.99 14.62 -20.83
CA ALA A 29 -6.11 16.01 -21.25
C ALA A 29 -5.23 16.35 -22.46
N VAL A 30 -3.98 15.85 -22.49
CA VAL A 30 -3.05 16.04 -23.62
C VAL A 30 -3.61 15.45 -24.92
N PHE A 31 -4.29 14.32 -24.84
CA PHE A 31 -4.96 13.70 -25.99
C PHE A 31 -6.37 14.25 -26.26
N GLY A 32 -6.77 15.34 -25.58
CA GLY A 32 -8.04 16.02 -25.79
C GLY A 32 -9.26 15.34 -25.15
N GLY A 33 -9.05 14.30 -24.34
CA GLY A 33 -10.12 13.52 -23.71
C GLY A 33 -10.67 14.10 -22.41
N PHE A 34 -10.16 15.25 -21.95
CA PHE A 34 -10.57 15.89 -20.72
C PHE A 34 -10.65 17.42 -20.88
N ARG A 35 -11.73 18.01 -20.38
CA ARG A 35 -11.92 19.47 -20.31
C ARG A 35 -12.64 19.87 -19.02
N ILE A 36 -12.35 21.07 -18.54
CA ILE A 36 -13.07 21.68 -17.42
C ILE A 36 -14.10 22.63 -18.00
N THR A 37 -15.39 22.39 -17.71
CA THR A 37 -16.50 23.21 -18.22
C THR A 37 -16.92 24.31 -17.26
N GLY A 38 -16.43 24.28 -16.02
CA GLY A 38 -16.66 25.33 -15.05
C GLY A 38 -16.33 24.91 -13.62
N TRP A 39 -16.77 25.73 -12.69
CA TRP A 39 -16.65 25.49 -11.25
C TRP A 39 -17.90 24.82 -10.72
N GLY A 40 -17.72 23.88 -9.79
CA GLY A 40 -18.77 23.36 -8.93
C GLY A 40 -18.85 24.17 -7.64
N SER A 41 -18.74 23.51 -6.48
CA SER A 41 -18.85 24.19 -5.18
C SER A 41 -17.85 23.70 -4.15
N PHE A 42 -17.36 24.62 -3.31
CA PHE A 42 -16.49 24.26 -2.18
C PHE A 42 -17.21 23.37 -1.15
N GLY A 43 -18.51 23.62 -0.92
CA GLY A 43 -19.33 22.79 -0.05
C GLY A 43 -19.49 21.36 -0.57
N GLY A 44 -19.72 21.20 -1.88
CA GLY A 44 -19.78 19.89 -2.53
C GLY A 44 -18.45 19.14 -2.48
N MET A 45 -17.33 19.83 -2.75
CA MET A 45 -15.99 19.26 -2.56
C MET A 45 -15.78 18.73 -1.13
N LEU A 46 -16.16 19.51 -0.11
CA LEU A 46 -16.00 19.10 1.28
C LEU A 46 -16.92 17.93 1.67
N ALA A 47 -18.14 17.91 1.14
CA ALA A 47 -19.07 16.78 1.33
C ALA A 47 -18.50 15.48 0.72
N ILE A 48 -17.97 15.55 -0.51
CA ILE A 48 -17.33 14.41 -1.17
C ILE A 48 -16.07 13.98 -0.41
N PHE A 49 -15.25 14.91 0.08
CA PHE A 49 -14.11 14.56 0.93
C PHE A 49 -14.55 13.74 2.15
N GLY A 50 -15.56 14.20 2.87
CA GLY A 50 -16.10 13.48 4.04
C GLY A 50 -16.64 12.09 3.69
N LEU A 51 -17.37 11.96 2.58
CA LEU A 51 -17.87 10.68 2.09
C LEU A 51 -16.72 9.74 1.71
N MET A 52 -15.72 10.23 0.96
CA MET A 52 -14.59 9.42 0.51
C MET A 52 -13.67 8.99 1.66
N VAL A 53 -13.60 9.75 2.75
CA VAL A 53 -12.94 9.28 3.99
C VAL A 53 -13.63 8.03 4.53
N ALA A 54 -14.97 8.02 4.58
CA ALA A 54 -15.72 6.87 5.04
C ALA A 54 -15.59 5.66 4.10
N VAL A 55 -15.78 5.87 2.79
CA VAL A 55 -15.67 4.84 1.75
C VAL A 55 -14.28 4.19 1.77
N ALA A 56 -13.22 4.98 1.61
CA ALA A 56 -11.86 4.46 1.59
C ALA A 56 -11.49 3.74 2.89
N THR A 57 -11.95 4.24 4.04
CA THR A 57 -11.69 3.58 5.33
C THR A 57 -12.40 2.24 5.43
N VAL A 58 -13.70 2.19 5.13
CA VAL A 58 -14.50 0.96 5.24
C VAL A 58 -13.99 -0.09 4.27
N GLU A 59 -13.76 0.28 3.02
CA GLU A 59 -13.29 -0.65 2.00
C GLU A 59 -11.90 -1.20 2.33
N GLU A 60 -10.94 -0.36 2.71
CA GLU A 60 -9.61 -0.86 3.06
C GLU A 60 -9.61 -1.71 4.35
N VAL A 61 -10.44 -1.39 5.33
CA VAL A 61 -10.59 -2.25 6.52
C VAL A 61 -11.17 -3.62 6.16
N LEU A 62 -12.24 -3.66 5.36
CA LEU A 62 -12.88 -4.91 4.95
C LEU A 62 -11.95 -5.75 4.06
N PHE A 63 -11.38 -5.14 3.01
CA PHE A 63 -10.62 -5.86 2.02
C PHE A 63 -9.19 -6.15 2.47
N ARG A 64 -8.47 -5.20 3.08
CA ARG A 64 -7.04 -5.35 3.44
C ARG A 64 -6.88 -5.76 4.90
N GLY A 65 -7.72 -5.22 5.78
CA GLY A 65 -7.69 -5.54 7.21
C GLY A 65 -8.23 -6.93 7.52
N ILE A 66 -9.33 -7.34 6.88
CA ILE A 66 -10.03 -8.59 7.19
C ILE A 66 -9.80 -9.65 6.11
N LEU A 67 -10.32 -9.45 4.89
CA LEU A 67 -10.30 -10.45 3.82
C LEU A 67 -8.87 -10.86 3.45
N PHE A 68 -8.03 -9.90 3.08
CA PHE A 68 -6.64 -10.17 2.70
C PHE A 68 -5.88 -10.85 3.83
N HIS A 69 -6.04 -10.38 5.07
CA HIS A 69 -5.36 -10.94 6.23
C HIS A 69 -5.71 -12.42 6.44
N VAL A 70 -7.00 -12.76 6.43
CA VAL A 70 -7.47 -14.14 6.60
C VAL A 70 -6.98 -15.05 5.48
N VAL A 71 -7.05 -14.59 4.23
CA VAL A 71 -6.59 -15.38 3.06
C VAL A 71 -5.08 -15.58 3.10
N GLU A 72 -4.31 -14.55 3.42
CA GLU A 72 -2.85 -14.61 3.44
C GLU A 72 -2.33 -15.58 4.51
N GLN A 73 -2.97 -15.65 5.68
CA GLN A 73 -2.60 -16.59 6.73
C GLN A 73 -2.62 -18.06 6.27
N ARG A 74 -3.51 -18.38 5.32
CA ARG A 74 -3.72 -19.76 4.83
C ARG A 74 -2.97 -20.05 3.54
N THR A 75 -2.80 -19.05 2.67
CA THR A 75 -2.41 -19.27 1.27
C THR A 75 -1.14 -18.53 0.84
N GLY A 76 -0.66 -17.58 1.64
CA GLY A 76 0.47 -16.71 1.28
C GLY A 76 0.05 -15.45 0.52
N THR A 77 1.01 -14.54 0.30
CA THR A 77 0.74 -13.18 -0.18
C THR A 77 0.17 -13.13 -1.60
N TRP A 78 0.67 -13.97 -2.51
CA TRP A 78 0.29 -13.91 -3.92
C TRP A 78 -1.17 -14.32 -4.17
N ILE A 79 -1.65 -15.35 -3.46
CA ILE A 79 -3.06 -15.78 -3.56
C ILE A 79 -3.96 -14.74 -2.89
N ALA A 80 -3.54 -14.18 -1.75
CA ALA A 80 -4.29 -13.11 -1.09
C ALA A 80 -4.44 -11.86 -1.95
N LEU A 81 -3.38 -11.47 -2.69
CA LEU A 81 -3.45 -10.36 -3.66
C LEU A 81 -4.49 -10.61 -4.74
N ALA A 82 -4.44 -11.77 -5.39
CA ALA A 82 -5.38 -12.12 -6.43
C ALA A 82 -6.83 -12.16 -5.92
N VAL A 83 -7.07 -12.84 -4.80
CA VAL A 83 -8.43 -12.97 -4.23
C VAL A 83 -8.98 -11.62 -3.79
N SER A 84 -8.19 -10.83 -3.05
CA SER A 84 -8.63 -9.53 -2.53
C SER A 84 -8.92 -8.55 -3.67
N ALA A 85 -8.04 -8.46 -4.68
CA ALA A 85 -8.22 -7.54 -5.79
C ALA A 85 -9.38 -7.95 -6.73
N THR A 86 -9.51 -9.25 -7.03
CA THR A 86 -10.63 -9.74 -7.86
C THR A 86 -11.97 -9.49 -7.18
N LEU A 87 -12.11 -9.83 -5.90
CA LEU A 87 -13.36 -9.58 -5.17
C LEU A 87 -13.65 -8.08 -5.04
N PHE A 88 -12.62 -7.25 -4.91
CA PHE A 88 -12.76 -5.80 -4.89
C PHE A 88 -13.35 -5.29 -6.22
N GLY A 89 -12.75 -5.65 -7.36
CA GLY A 89 -13.27 -5.25 -8.67
C GLY A 89 -14.65 -5.80 -8.99
N LEU A 90 -14.94 -7.06 -8.63
CA LEU A 90 -16.25 -7.65 -8.86
C LEU A 90 -17.37 -6.97 -8.04
N LEU A 91 -17.07 -6.50 -6.82
CA LEU A 91 -18.07 -5.79 -6.00
C LEU A 91 -18.51 -4.47 -6.67
N HIS A 92 -17.66 -3.86 -7.49
CA HIS A 92 -17.97 -2.60 -8.18
C HIS A 92 -18.94 -2.77 -9.36
N LEU A 93 -19.23 -4.01 -9.78
CA LEU A 93 -20.36 -4.29 -10.68
C LEU A 93 -21.72 -4.04 -10.01
N VAL A 94 -21.76 -3.82 -8.70
CA VAL A 94 -22.99 -3.36 -8.01
C VAL A 94 -23.33 -1.92 -8.40
N ASN A 95 -22.34 -1.09 -8.71
CA ASN A 95 -22.56 0.29 -9.13
C ASN A 95 -23.07 0.35 -10.58
N ASP A 96 -22.40 -0.38 -11.48
CA ASP A 96 -22.82 -0.56 -12.86
C ASP A 96 -22.60 -2.02 -13.31
N PRO A 97 -23.66 -2.85 -13.35
CA PRO A 97 -23.56 -4.25 -13.75
C PRO A 97 -23.08 -4.46 -15.19
N ALA A 98 -23.21 -3.47 -16.08
CA ALA A 98 -22.79 -3.56 -17.48
C ALA A 98 -21.30 -3.18 -17.67
N ALA A 99 -20.67 -2.53 -16.69
CA ALA A 99 -19.30 -2.02 -16.77
C ALA A 99 -18.22 -3.06 -16.45
N ILE A 100 -18.19 -4.18 -17.21
CA ILE A 100 -17.16 -5.23 -17.05
C ILE A 100 -15.74 -4.64 -17.19
N GLY A 101 -15.53 -3.72 -18.13
CA GLY A 101 -14.25 -3.03 -18.30
C GLY A 101 -13.84 -2.21 -17.08
N GLY A 102 -14.80 -1.53 -16.44
CA GLY A 102 -14.60 -0.81 -15.20
C GLY A 102 -14.20 -1.74 -14.06
N ALA A 103 -14.91 -2.85 -13.88
CA ALA A 103 -14.56 -3.86 -12.88
C ALA A 103 -13.12 -4.39 -13.05
N LEU A 104 -12.68 -4.66 -14.29
CA LEU A 104 -11.30 -5.07 -14.57
C LEU A 104 -10.28 -3.98 -14.20
N ALA A 105 -10.59 -2.72 -14.44
CA ALA A 105 -9.74 -1.60 -14.03
C ALA A 105 -9.68 -1.47 -12.50
N ILE A 106 -10.81 -1.67 -11.81
CA ILE A 106 -10.85 -1.69 -10.34
C ILE A 106 -10.09 -2.88 -9.75
N ILE A 107 -9.95 -4.02 -10.45
CA ILE A 107 -9.01 -5.07 -10.02
C ILE A 107 -7.58 -4.52 -9.97
N ALA A 108 -7.16 -3.70 -10.94
CA ALA A 108 -5.83 -3.08 -10.91
C ALA A 108 -5.68 -2.09 -9.75
N ALA A 109 -6.70 -1.27 -9.47
CA ALA A 109 -6.72 -0.40 -8.29
C ALA A 109 -6.67 -1.24 -6.98
N GLY A 110 -7.39 -2.35 -6.95
CA GLY A 110 -7.43 -3.27 -5.83
C GLY A 110 -6.08 -3.95 -5.57
N LEU A 111 -5.33 -4.27 -6.62
CA LEU A 111 -3.94 -4.74 -6.52
C LEU A 111 -3.02 -3.67 -5.94
N MET A 112 -3.20 -2.40 -6.35
CA MET A 112 -2.39 -1.28 -5.87
C MET A 112 -2.54 -1.07 -4.36
N THR A 113 -3.76 -0.97 -3.85
CA THR A 113 -3.99 -0.76 -2.41
C THR A 113 -3.66 -2.01 -1.59
N ALA A 114 -3.87 -3.22 -2.13
CA ALA A 114 -3.39 -4.44 -1.49
C ALA A 114 -1.85 -4.50 -1.44
N ALA A 115 -1.14 -4.10 -2.49
CA ALA A 115 0.32 -3.99 -2.48
C ALA A 115 0.82 -2.94 -1.47
N ALA A 116 0.10 -1.82 -1.30
CA ALA A 116 0.41 -0.82 -0.28
C ALA A 116 0.29 -1.39 1.14
N TYR A 117 -0.75 -2.20 1.39
CA TYR A 117 -0.89 -2.94 2.64
C TYR A 117 0.26 -3.92 2.84
N VAL A 118 0.63 -4.72 1.83
CA VAL A 118 1.74 -5.68 1.94
C VAL A 118 3.08 -4.97 2.20
N ALA A 119 3.33 -3.83 1.54
CA ALA A 119 4.57 -3.07 1.69
C ALA A 119 4.76 -2.46 3.09
N THR A 120 3.68 -2.15 3.79
CA THR A 120 3.71 -1.45 5.09
C THR A 120 3.24 -2.27 6.27
N ARG A 121 2.45 -3.33 6.03
CA ARG A 121 1.71 -4.10 7.04
C ARG A 121 0.81 -3.21 7.93
N ALA A 122 0.37 -2.07 7.39
CA ALA A 122 -0.50 -1.11 8.07
C ALA A 122 -1.58 -0.60 7.11
N LEU A 123 -2.75 -0.23 7.65
CA LEU A 123 -3.87 0.25 6.85
C LEU A 123 -3.78 1.74 6.47
N TRP A 124 -2.95 2.51 7.16
CA TRP A 124 -2.90 3.96 6.97
C TRP A 124 -2.47 4.40 5.57
N LEU A 125 -1.47 3.73 4.99
CA LEU A 125 -1.03 4.03 3.62
C LEU A 125 -2.10 3.68 2.57
N PRO A 126 -2.68 2.46 2.53
CA PRO A 126 -3.73 2.15 1.55
C PRO A 126 -4.99 3.01 1.74
N ILE A 127 -5.42 3.29 2.99
CA ILE A 127 -6.54 4.22 3.24
C ILE A 127 -6.24 5.58 2.65
N GLY A 128 -5.04 6.12 2.91
CA GLY A 128 -4.63 7.41 2.36
C GLY A 128 -4.61 7.40 0.84
N LEU A 129 -4.00 6.37 0.23
CA LEU A 129 -3.87 6.23 -1.22
C LEU A 129 -5.23 6.21 -1.92
N HIS A 130 -6.14 5.40 -1.40
CA HIS A 130 -7.51 5.26 -1.87
C HIS A 130 -8.28 6.58 -1.70
N LEU A 131 -8.25 7.16 -0.49
CA LEU A 131 -8.88 8.46 -0.23
C LEU A 131 -8.38 9.55 -1.19
N GLY A 132 -7.06 9.63 -1.41
CA GLY A 132 -6.47 10.64 -2.26
C GLY A 132 -6.92 10.52 -3.72
N TRP A 133 -7.01 9.28 -4.21
CA TRP A 133 -7.50 9.01 -5.55
C TRP A 133 -8.98 9.43 -5.70
N ASN A 134 -9.87 8.92 -4.86
CA ASN A 134 -11.31 9.21 -4.98
C ASN A 134 -11.63 10.69 -4.68
N PHE A 135 -10.89 11.32 -3.76
CA PHE A 135 -11.05 12.74 -3.50
C PHE A 135 -10.59 13.59 -4.68
N ALA A 136 -9.50 13.20 -5.37
CA ALA A 136 -9.13 13.89 -6.59
C ALA A 136 -10.22 13.72 -7.65
N GLU A 137 -10.72 12.51 -7.86
CA GLU A 137 -11.74 12.20 -8.84
C GLU A 137 -13.07 12.95 -8.60
N GLY A 138 -13.77 12.62 -7.51
CA GLY A 138 -15.07 13.21 -7.23
C GLY A 138 -14.96 14.59 -6.59
N GLY A 139 -14.03 14.78 -5.66
CA GLY A 139 -13.93 16.01 -4.87
C GLY A 139 -13.33 17.17 -5.65
N ILE A 140 -12.21 16.96 -6.36
CA ILE A 140 -11.50 18.01 -7.08
C ILE A 140 -12.02 18.13 -8.51
N PHE A 141 -11.97 17.04 -9.28
CA PHE A 141 -12.34 17.04 -10.69
C PHE A 141 -13.86 16.95 -10.93
N GLY A 142 -14.63 16.57 -9.91
CA GLY A 142 -16.10 16.59 -9.96
C GLY A 142 -16.66 15.59 -10.94
N VAL A 143 -16.04 14.41 -11.05
CA VAL A 143 -16.48 13.33 -11.92
C VAL A 143 -17.00 12.13 -11.13
N GLU A 144 -17.66 11.22 -11.82
CA GLU A 144 -18.18 9.98 -11.24
C GLU A 144 -17.02 9.15 -10.66
N VAL A 145 -17.22 8.60 -9.47
CA VAL A 145 -16.23 7.74 -8.79
C VAL A 145 -16.70 6.30 -8.95
N SER A 146 -15.91 5.50 -9.66
CA SER A 146 -16.18 4.07 -9.91
C SER A 146 -17.60 3.76 -10.40
N GLY A 147 -18.10 4.52 -11.38
CA GLY A 147 -19.43 4.35 -11.98
C GLY A 147 -20.62 4.67 -11.05
N SER A 148 -20.40 5.47 -10.00
CA SER A 148 -21.50 5.94 -9.14
C SER A 148 -22.09 7.26 -9.62
N ASP A 149 -23.42 7.39 -9.48
CA ASP A 149 -24.15 8.64 -9.74
C ASP A 149 -23.79 9.71 -8.69
N ASN A 150 -22.70 10.44 -8.92
CA ASN A 150 -22.29 11.54 -8.05
C ASN A 150 -23.17 12.77 -8.27
N SER A 151 -24.30 12.82 -7.57
CA SER A 151 -25.24 13.94 -7.57
C SER A 151 -24.68 15.22 -6.89
N ALA A 152 -23.57 15.12 -6.15
CA ALA A 152 -22.83 16.25 -5.63
C ALA A 152 -21.77 16.74 -6.62
N GLN A 153 -21.79 18.04 -6.95
CA GLN A 153 -20.77 18.65 -7.80
C GLN A 153 -19.53 18.95 -6.96
N GLY A 154 -18.39 18.36 -7.33
CA GLY A 154 -17.07 18.65 -6.75
C GLY A 154 -16.62 20.10 -6.95
N LEU A 155 -15.34 20.39 -6.76
CA LEU A 155 -14.80 21.74 -6.93
C LEU A 155 -14.86 22.21 -8.38
N LEU A 156 -14.53 21.31 -9.31
CA LEU A 156 -14.56 21.52 -10.74
C LEU A 156 -15.72 20.75 -11.38
N ARG A 157 -16.06 21.12 -12.61
CA ARG A 157 -16.91 20.32 -13.50
C ARG A 157 -16.05 19.75 -14.62
N GLY A 158 -15.38 18.65 -14.32
CA GLY A 158 -14.61 17.87 -15.28
C GLY A 158 -15.53 17.11 -16.23
N VAL A 159 -15.22 17.14 -17.52
CA VAL A 159 -15.93 16.35 -18.53
C VAL A 159 -14.91 15.54 -19.29
N PHE A 160 -15.12 14.23 -19.30
CA PHE A 160 -14.36 13.27 -20.09
C PHE A 160 -15.16 12.92 -21.33
N ASP A 161 -14.55 13.09 -22.51
CA ASP A 161 -15.20 12.84 -23.80
C ASP A 161 -14.21 12.19 -24.77
N GLY A 162 -14.68 11.26 -25.59
CA GLY A 162 -13.84 10.52 -26.53
C GLY A 162 -13.78 9.00 -26.26
N PRO A 163 -12.79 8.30 -26.86
CA PRO A 163 -12.74 6.83 -26.84
C PRO A 163 -12.65 6.24 -25.43
N ALA A 164 -13.39 5.16 -25.16
CA ALA A 164 -13.45 4.54 -23.84
C ALA A 164 -12.07 4.09 -23.30
N LEU A 165 -11.13 3.69 -24.16
CA LEU A 165 -9.76 3.35 -23.71
C LEU A 165 -9.01 4.57 -23.17
N LEU A 166 -9.30 5.76 -23.70
CA LEU A 166 -8.69 7.02 -23.29
C LEU A 166 -9.36 7.58 -22.04
N THR A 167 -10.69 7.61 -22.01
CA THR A 167 -11.47 8.31 -20.97
C THR A 167 -12.08 7.42 -19.92
N GLY A 168 -12.06 6.10 -20.13
CA GLY A 168 -12.79 5.11 -19.33
C GLY A 168 -14.28 5.00 -19.67
N GLY A 169 -14.78 5.77 -20.64
CA GLY A 169 -16.16 5.71 -21.10
C GLY A 169 -17.16 6.04 -19.98
N GLY A 170 -18.30 5.35 -19.94
CA GLY A 170 -19.35 5.58 -18.94
C GLY A 170 -18.98 5.20 -17.51
N PHE A 171 -17.85 4.52 -17.27
CA PHE A 171 -17.41 4.19 -15.91
C PHE A 171 -16.60 5.32 -15.26
N GLY A 172 -16.05 6.24 -16.07
CA GLY A 172 -15.16 7.30 -15.62
C GLY A 172 -13.67 6.99 -15.80
N PRO A 173 -12.79 7.98 -15.56
CA PRO A 173 -11.37 7.94 -15.91
C PRO A 173 -10.57 6.81 -15.24
N GLU A 174 -11.08 6.22 -14.16
CA GLU A 174 -10.52 5.01 -13.55
C GLU A 174 -10.46 3.80 -14.49
N ALA A 175 -11.36 3.72 -15.46
CA ALA A 175 -11.36 2.66 -16.47
C ALA A 175 -10.45 2.97 -17.67
N SER A 176 -9.76 4.12 -17.68
CA SER A 176 -8.82 4.46 -18.75
C SER A 176 -7.58 3.57 -18.71
N VAL A 177 -6.93 3.42 -19.87
CA VAL A 177 -5.63 2.74 -19.96
C VAL A 177 -4.58 3.40 -19.05
N PHE A 178 -4.65 4.73 -18.89
CA PHE A 178 -3.72 5.48 -18.04
C PHE A 178 -3.90 5.17 -16.56
N ALA A 179 -5.14 5.04 -16.09
CA ALA A 179 -5.43 4.65 -14.72
C ALA A 179 -4.94 3.23 -14.44
N VAL A 180 -5.24 2.28 -15.34
CA VAL A 180 -4.77 0.89 -15.23
C VAL A 180 -3.25 0.83 -15.17
N LEU A 181 -2.56 1.54 -16.06
CA LEU A 181 -1.10 1.60 -16.06
C LEU A 181 -0.54 2.23 -14.77
N ALA A 182 -1.12 3.34 -14.30
CA ALA A 182 -0.71 3.98 -13.05
C ALA A 182 -0.85 3.02 -11.85
N CYS A 183 -1.97 2.30 -11.77
CA CYS A 183 -2.22 1.29 -10.74
C CYS A 183 -1.23 0.13 -10.83
N LEU A 184 -0.97 -0.42 -12.03
CA LEU A 184 -0.05 -1.55 -12.21
C LEU A 184 1.41 -1.18 -11.94
N VAL A 185 1.87 0.00 -12.39
CA VAL A 185 3.23 0.49 -12.10
C VAL A 185 3.41 0.72 -10.60
N THR A 186 2.43 1.34 -9.94
CA THR A 186 2.46 1.56 -8.49
C THR A 186 2.42 0.24 -7.72
N THR A 187 1.59 -0.71 -8.15
CA THR A 187 1.55 -2.08 -7.62
C THR A 187 2.93 -2.73 -7.69
N TRP A 188 3.56 -2.72 -8.86
CA TRP A 188 4.89 -3.29 -9.06
C TRP A 188 5.94 -2.66 -8.14
N TYR A 189 5.93 -1.33 -8.01
CA TYR A 189 6.85 -0.60 -7.13
C TYR A 189 6.64 -0.99 -5.66
N LEU A 190 5.39 -1.02 -5.20
CA LEU A 190 5.05 -1.38 -3.83
C LEU A 190 5.37 -2.85 -3.52
N LEU A 191 5.20 -3.76 -4.48
CA LEU A 191 5.61 -5.16 -4.32
C LEU A 191 7.13 -5.33 -4.28
N ARG A 192 7.89 -4.53 -5.02
CA ARG A 192 9.37 -4.49 -4.89
C ARG A 192 9.77 -4.02 -3.50
N LEU A 193 9.12 -2.97 -2.99
CA LEU A 193 9.34 -2.48 -1.63
C LEU A 193 8.93 -3.50 -0.56
N ALA A 194 7.82 -4.21 -0.77
CA ALA A 194 7.40 -5.30 0.10
C ALA A 194 8.43 -6.43 0.14
N ARG A 195 8.99 -6.80 -1.02
CA ARG A 195 10.04 -7.81 -1.12
C ARG A 195 11.32 -7.39 -0.41
N SER A 196 11.78 -6.15 -0.61
CA SER A 196 12.99 -5.66 0.05
C SER A 196 12.84 -5.58 1.58
N ARG A 197 11.62 -5.38 2.07
CA ARG A 197 11.29 -5.39 3.50
C ARG A 197 11.02 -6.79 4.08
N GLY A 198 11.11 -7.86 3.28
CA GLY A 198 10.80 -9.21 3.74
C GLY A 198 9.32 -9.45 4.07
N ASN A 199 8.42 -8.60 3.56
CA ASN A 199 6.99 -8.66 3.86
C ASN A 199 6.23 -9.68 2.98
N ILE A 200 6.87 -10.41 2.07
CA ILE A 200 6.19 -11.42 1.25
C ILE A 200 6.14 -12.75 2.01
N ARG A 201 4.95 -13.26 2.28
CA ARG A 201 4.74 -14.55 2.95
C ARG A 201 4.69 -15.68 1.92
N PRO A 202 5.49 -16.75 2.11
CA PRO A 202 5.46 -17.90 1.22
C PRO A 202 4.11 -18.63 1.35
N ARG A 203 3.74 -19.34 0.28
CA ARG A 203 2.60 -20.25 0.32
C ARG A 203 2.90 -21.36 1.32
N ARG A 204 2.01 -21.58 2.28
CA ARG A 204 2.05 -22.80 3.08
C ARG A 204 1.58 -23.95 2.19
N PRO A 205 2.33 -25.05 2.07
CA PRO A 205 1.76 -26.28 1.54
C PRO A 205 0.49 -26.56 2.37
N ILE A 206 -0.63 -26.79 1.69
CA ILE A 206 -1.77 -27.40 2.38
C ILE A 206 -1.21 -28.77 2.76
N CYS A 207 -0.90 -29.00 4.05
CA CYS A 207 -0.56 -30.34 4.52
C CYS A 207 -1.67 -31.24 3.99
N SER A 208 -1.33 -32.09 3.03
CA SER A 208 -2.29 -33.08 2.58
C SER A 208 -2.60 -33.94 3.81
N ALA A 209 -3.85 -34.33 3.99
CA ALA A 209 -4.26 -35.23 5.09
C ALA A 209 -3.44 -36.55 5.16
N ARG A 210 -2.55 -36.81 4.18
CA ARG A 210 -1.57 -37.90 4.22
C ARG A 210 -0.46 -37.70 5.26
N ASP A 211 -0.07 -36.47 5.61
CA ASP A 211 0.99 -36.25 6.60
C ASP A 211 0.47 -36.38 8.05
N GLU A 212 -0.80 -36.06 8.29
CA GLU A 212 -1.46 -36.32 9.58
C GLU A 212 -1.68 -37.82 9.81
N ALA A 213 -2.01 -38.59 8.76
CA ALA A 213 -2.12 -40.05 8.85
C ALA A 213 -0.76 -40.74 9.12
N ALA A 214 0.34 -40.20 8.58
CA ALA A 214 1.68 -40.73 8.80
C ALA A 214 2.21 -40.47 10.22
N HIS A 215 1.78 -39.39 10.88
CA HIS A 215 2.14 -39.08 12.27
C HIS A 215 1.18 -39.70 13.30
N SER A 216 -0.05 -40.04 12.89
CA SER A 216 -1.05 -40.70 13.73
C SER A 216 -0.88 -42.22 13.83
N GLY A 217 -0.05 -42.84 12.98
CA GLY A 217 0.17 -44.29 12.95
C GLY A 217 1.00 -44.90 14.09
N ARG A 218 1.40 -44.14 15.12
CA ARG A 218 2.21 -44.66 16.24
C ARG A 218 1.73 -44.32 17.66
N VAL A 219 0.56 -43.70 17.82
CA VAL A 219 -0.04 -43.56 19.17
C VAL A 219 -1.39 -44.25 19.17
N THR A 220 -1.30 -45.54 19.47
CA THR A 220 -2.26 -46.46 20.07
C THR A 220 -3.53 -45.79 20.63
N LEU A 221 -4.64 -45.96 19.92
CA LEU A 221 -5.81 -46.74 20.36
C LEU A 221 -6.09 -46.73 21.88
N LEU A 222 -6.50 -45.60 22.45
CA LEU A 222 -7.34 -45.60 23.65
C LEU A 222 -8.02 -44.24 23.85
N ARG A 223 -9.36 -44.30 23.89
CA ARG A 223 -10.34 -43.23 24.15
C ARG A 223 -10.82 -42.42 22.95
N ALA A 224 -11.72 -43.04 22.21
CA ALA A 224 -12.88 -42.32 21.71
C ALA A 224 -13.87 -42.10 22.86
N LEU A 225 -14.34 -40.87 23.05
CA LEU A 225 -15.76 -40.48 23.19
C LEU A 225 -15.87 -38.94 23.25
N PRO A 226 -16.98 -38.36 22.76
CA PRO A 226 -17.08 -36.96 22.36
C PRO A 226 -17.62 -36.07 23.49
N CYS A 227 -17.12 -34.84 23.56
CA CYS A 227 -17.77 -33.77 24.33
C CYS A 227 -17.86 -32.51 23.45
N LEU A 228 -19.00 -32.38 22.77
CA LEU A 228 -19.56 -31.08 22.38
C LEU A 228 -20.01 -30.37 23.67
N ARG A 229 -19.25 -29.37 24.12
CA ARG A 229 -19.71 -28.21 24.91
C ARG A 229 -18.50 -27.40 25.42
N GLY A 230 -18.46 -26.10 25.13
CA GLY A 230 -17.55 -25.17 25.79
C GLY A 230 -16.93 -24.12 24.88
N LEU A 231 -17.74 -23.18 24.39
CA LEU A 231 -17.29 -21.80 24.26
C LEU A 231 -16.95 -21.32 25.67
N ASP A 232 -15.68 -21.04 25.94
CA ASP A 232 -15.20 -19.75 26.48
C ASP A 232 -13.82 -19.86 27.17
N LEU A 233 -13.08 -18.74 27.09
CA LEU A 233 -12.05 -18.32 28.06
C LEU A 233 -10.77 -19.18 28.19
N ALA A 234 -9.87 -19.08 27.20
CA ALA A 234 -8.46 -19.50 27.33
C ALA A 234 -7.44 -18.42 26.92
N VAL A 235 -7.79 -17.13 26.98
CA VAL A 235 -6.88 -16.01 26.61
C VAL A 235 -6.49 -15.09 27.78
N LEU A 236 -7.01 -15.28 29.00
CA LEU A 236 -6.74 -14.36 30.11
C LEU A 236 -6.10 -15.01 31.34
N ARG A 237 -4.99 -15.74 31.16
CA ARG A 237 -4.09 -16.07 32.29
C ARG A 237 -2.70 -16.57 31.88
N ARG A 238 -1.92 -15.76 31.15
CA ARG A 238 -0.45 -15.91 31.13
C ARG A 238 0.24 -14.64 30.62
N ARG A 239 0.68 -13.81 31.56
CA ARG A 239 1.73 -12.75 31.52
C ARG A 239 1.37 -11.52 32.35
N VAL A 240 0.79 -11.74 33.53
CA VAL A 240 0.99 -10.85 34.68
C VAL A 240 1.98 -11.59 35.57
N GLY A 241 3.15 -10.99 35.78
CA GLY A 241 4.25 -11.61 36.52
C GLY A 241 5.46 -11.77 35.63
N ASP A 242 6.02 -10.65 35.16
CA ASP A 242 7.47 -10.42 35.23
C ASP A 242 7.75 -8.95 34.86
N GLN A 243 8.22 -8.22 35.88
CA GLN A 243 8.99 -6.97 35.81
C GLN A 243 8.19 -5.72 35.40
N ALA A 244 7.20 -5.33 36.19
CA ALA A 244 7.40 -4.30 37.23
C ALA A 244 8.78 -4.33 37.91
N ARG A 245 9.80 -3.74 37.27
CA ARG A 245 11.01 -3.18 37.88
C ARG A 245 11.90 -2.58 36.78
N GLU A 246 11.67 -1.30 36.51
CA GLU A 246 12.65 -0.29 36.07
C GLU A 246 11.90 0.90 35.45
N GLN A 247 11.36 1.74 36.34
CA GLN A 247 11.33 3.18 36.08
C GLN A 247 12.20 3.78 37.17
N LEU A 248 13.22 4.55 36.77
CA LEU A 248 13.57 5.85 37.34
C LEU A 248 14.82 6.40 36.61
N GLY A 249 14.69 7.63 36.09
CA GLY A 249 15.81 8.58 36.03
C GLY A 249 16.40 8.91 34.66
N GLY A 250 16.24 10.17 34.24
CA GLY A 250 17.22 10.86 33.38
C GLY A 250 16.65 11.57 32.16
N GLY A 251 16.37 12.87 32.28
CA GLY A 251 16.06 13.76 31.16
C GLY A 251 17.30 14.25 30.41
N GLY A 252 17.08 14.97 29.30
CA GLY A 252 18.12 15.75 28.61
C GLY A 252 17.98 15.73 27.08
N HIS A 253 18.02 16.91 26.50
CA HIS A 253 17.79 17.29 25.10
C HIS A 253 18.87 16.86 24.07
N ASP A 254 18.58 17.22 22.81
CA ASP A 254 19.44 17.35 21.61
C ASP A 254 19.71 16.09 20.78
N GLY A 255 19.62 16.09 19.44
CA GLY A 255 19.38 17.15 18.48
C GLY A 255 19.18 16.58 17.06
N CYS A 256 18.72 17.44 16.16
CA CYS A 256 18.56 17.22 14.72
C CYS A 256 19.89 16.83 14.05
N HIS A 257 19.93 15.72 13.30
CA HIS A 257 20.44 15.63 11.92
C HIS A 257 20.53 14.16 11.48
N ARG A 258 19.55 13.64 10.72
CA ARG A 258 19.76 12.44 9.87
C ARG A 258 18.68 12.18 8.81
N GLY A 259 18.04 13.24 8.32
CA GLY A 259 16.94 13.13 7.35
C GLY A 259 17.28 13.57 5.93
N VAL A 260 18.50 14.05 5.67
CA VAL A 260 18.84 14.77 4.42
C VAL A 260 19.96 14.08 3.60
N GLU A 261 20.67 13.11 4.16
CA GLU A 261 21.83 12.49 3.46
C GLU A 261 21.48 11.26 2.61
N ASP A 262 20.34 10.61 2.84
CA ASP A 262 19.96 9.40 2.06
C ASP A 262 19.28 9.73 0.72
N LEU A 263 18.99 11.01 0.43
CA LEU A 263 18.32 11.45 -0.80
C LEU A 263 19.30 11.86 -1.93
N LEU A 264 20.60 12.05 -1.64
CA LEU A 264 21.56 12.62 -2.61
C LEU A 264 22.67 11.68 -3.08
N VAL A 265 22.75 10.44 -2.60
CA VAL A 265 23.78 9.46 -3.05
C VAL A 265 23.27 8.48 -4.11
N GLY A 266 21.96 8.50 -4.44
CA GLY A 266 21.36 7.61 -5.44
C GLY A 266 21.42 8.07 -6.90
N LEU A 267 21.94 9.28 -7.19
CA LEU A 267 21.87 9.90 -8.52
C LEU A 267 23.24 10.28 -9.12
N ARG A 268 24.26 9.45 -8.89
CA ARG A 268 25.48 9.47 -9.71
C ARG A 268 25.99 8.05 -9.91
N GLY A 269 25.63 7.44 -11.02
CA GLY A 269 26.26 6.19 -11.42
C GLY A 269 25.55 5.47 -12.54
N LEU A 270 25.35 6.11 -13.69
CA LEU A 270 25.28 5.44 -15.00
C LEU A 270 25.59 6.46 -16.10
N GLY A 271 26.77 6.34 -16.70
CA GLY A 271 27.14 7.13 -17.88
C GLY A 271 28.60 6.99 -18.29
N GLY A 272 28.90 6.01 -19.14
CA GLY A 272 29.84 6.19 -20.25
C GLY A 272 31.30 5.80 -20.07
N SER A 273 31.68 4.76 -20.81
CA SER A 273 33.02 4.25 -21.14
C SER A 273 33.93 5.24 -21.87
N GLY A 274 35.24 5.16 -21.61
CA GLY A 274 36.31 5.75 -22.42
C GLY A 274 37.70 5.29 -21.93
N ASP A 275 38.48 4.74 -22.85
CA ASP A 275 39.78 4.07 -22.66
C ASP A 275 40.95 4.95 -22.15
N LEU A 276 41.98 4.21 -21.74
CA LEU A 276 43.43 4.49 -21.69
C LEU A 276 44.10 4.85 -20.33
N PRO A 277 45.30 4.28 -20.06
CA PRO A 277 45.95 4.22 -18.76
C PRO A 277 47.08 5.27 -18.61
N ASP A 278 47.43 5.60 -17.36
CA ASP A 278 48.76 6.08 -16.94
C ASP A 278 48.81 6.01 -15.40
N ILE A 279 49.59 5.14 -14.76
CA ILE A 279 51.04 5.23 -14.49
C ILE A 279 51.41 6.48 -13.66
N LEU A 280 51.37 6.36 -12.31
CA LEU A 280 52.49 6.55 -11.36
C LEU A 280 52.07 7.01 -9.95
N GLN A 281 52.48 6.18 -8.96
CA GLN A 281 53.08 6.51 -7.65
C GLN A 281 52.46 7.65 -6.82
N ARG A 282 52.07 7.38 -5.56
CA ARG A 282 52.95 7.24 -4.37
C ARG A 282 52.21 6.38 -3.32
N ARG A 283 52.64 5.18 -2.90
CA ARG A 283 53.65 4.87 -1.84
C ARG A 283 53.57 5.88 -0.68
N ARG A 284 53.08 5.55 0.51
CA ARG A 284 53.59 4.72 1.64
C ARG A 284 52.68 5.11 2.83
N LEU A 285 52.49 4.43 3.95
CA LEU A 285 52.96 3.20 4.60
C LEU A 285 52.02 3.03 5.81
N ASP A 286 51.66 1.80 6.12
CA ASP A 286 51.18 1.42 7.45
C ASP A 286 52.23 1.73 8.52
N LEU A 287 51.79 2.34 9.62
CA LEU A 287 52.55 2.37 10.87
C LEU A 287 51.62 2.03 12.04
N ILE A 288 51.77 0.79 12.52
CA ILE A 288 51.30 0.30 13.81
C ILE A 288 52.30 0.77 14.87
N GLY A 289 51.84 1.64 15.78
CA GLY A 289 52.60 2.09 16.95
C GLY A 289 52.00 1.55 18.23
N ARG A 290 52.65 0.56 18.86
CA ARG A 290 52.30 -0.01 20.16
C ARG A 290 53.06 0.73 21.26
N ARG A 291 52.33 1.12 22.31
CA ARG A 291 52.80 1.58 23.65
C ARG A 291 53.68 2.83 23.71
N GLY A 292 53.02 3.95 23.97
CA GLY A 292 53.35 4.81 25.11
C GLY A 292 54.52 5.77 24.97
N ARG A 293 54.29 6.92 24.32
CA ARG A 293 54.54 8.27 24.88
C ARG A 293 54.06 9.33 23.90
N LEU A 294 53.40 10.35 24.44
CA LEU A 294 52.92 11.56 23.76
C LEU A 294 54.10 12.52 23.53
N GLU A 295 54.09 13.26 22.41
CA GLU A 295 54.35 14.70 22.36
C GLU A 295 53.99 15.28 20.98
N VAL A 296 53.61 16.57 20.99
CA VAL A 296 52.83 17.31 19.98
C VAL A 296 53.72 18.28 19.20
N VAL A 297 53.55 18.33 17.88
CA VAL A 297 53.39 19.57 17.09
C VAL A 297 52.39 19.28 15.97
#